data_AF-A0A3M1TML2-F1
#
_entry.id   AF-A0A3M1TML2-F1
#
_cell.length_a   1.000
_cell.length_b   1.000
_cell.length_c   1.000
_cell.angle_alpha   90.00
_cell.angle_beta   90.00
_cell.angle_gamma   90.00
#
_symmetry.space_group_name_H-M   'P 1'
#
loop_
_entity.id
_entity.type
_entity.pdbx_description
1 polymer ?
#
loop_
_entity_poly.entity_id
_entity_poly.type
_entity_poly.pdbx_seq_one_letter_code
_entity_poly.pdbx_strand_id
1 'polypeptide(L)'
;MARLPDALERRTILYGKPRKPVDFQALGDDYRAAGRLSDACEAYEKIPAEDARRARIADLKAQAIGEGDYFVLHRIDARGEALSAEEWRAACEKARAQGKLRYAHKCALRLADPALVAELEEALGIARPLEADEDQGADAAAEDGDPPPSTDS
;
A
#
# COMPACT_ATOMS: atom_id res chain seq x y z
N MET A 1 14.46 28.95 6.06
CA MET A 1 13.54 27.81 6.25
C MET A 1 12.63 28.14 7.42
N ALA A 2 11.31 28.05 7.23
CA ALA A 2 10.37 28.19 8.34
C ALA A 2 10.47 26.96 9.27
N ARG A 3 10.24 27.16 10.58
CA ARG A 3 10.17 26.05 11.53
C ARG A 3 8.92 25.21 11.20
N LEU A 4 9.11 23.91 10.98
CA LEU A 4 7.99 22.99 10.83
C LEU A 4 7.24 22.80 12.15
N PRO A 5 5.90 22.66 12.11
CA PRO A 5 5.12 22.31 13.29
C PRO A 5 5.59 20.99 13.90
N ASP A 6 5.64 20.94 15.22
CA ASP A 6 5.79 19.69 15.97
C ASP A 6 4.50 18.84 15.91
N ALA A 7 4.53 17.65 16.53
CA ALA A 7 3.39 16.73 16.48
C ALA A 7 2.11 17.30 17.12
N LEU A 8 2.23 18.07 18.20
CA LEU A 8 1.08 18.67 18.89
C LEU A 8 0.54 19.86 18.09
N GLU A 9 1.43 20.73 17.62
CA GLU A 9 1.10 21.87 16.76
C GLU A 9 0.40 21.38 15.48
N ARG A 10 0.95 20.36 14.81
CA ARG A 10 0.36 19.76 13.61
C ARG A 10 -1.03 19.19 13.88
N ARG A 11 -1.23 18.48 15.00
CA ARG A 11 -2.55 17.96 15.37
C ARG A 11 -3.58 19.09 15.52
N THR A 12 -3.20 20.18 16.20
CA THR A 12 -4.07 21.35 16.37
C THR A 12 -4.37 22.03 15.03
N ILE A 13 -3.40 22.11 14.12
CA ILE A 13 -3.56 22.69 12.79
C ILE A 13 -4.51 21.87 11.91
N LEU A 14 -4.32 20.55 11.84
CA LEU A 14 -5.04 19.69 10.88
C LEU A 14 -6.43 19.27 11.37
N TYR A 15 -6.59 19.10 12.69
CA TYR A 15 -7.78 18.49 13.29
C TYR A 15 -8.39 19.31 14.42
N GLY A 16 -7.71 20.37 14.87
CA GLY A 16 -8.19 21.26 15.91
C GLY A 16 -8.84 22.53 15.36
N LYS A 17 -8.90 23.55 16.21
CA LYS A 17 -9.27 24.92 15.84
C LYS A 17 -8.00 25.78 15.88
N PRO A 18 -7.27 25.93 14.75
CA PRO A 18 -6.09 26.76 14.73
C PRO A 18 -6.45 28.21 15.07
N ARG A 19 -5.56 28.90 15.80
CA ARG A 19 -5.79 30.29 16.23
C ARG A 19 -5.78 31.29 15.08
N LYS A 20 -5.21 30.91 13.93
CA LYS A 20 -5.08 31.72 12.72
C LYS A 20 -5.48 30.87 11.52
N PRO A 21 -5.94 31.49 10.42
CA PRO A 21 -6.06 30.81 9.13
C PRO A 21 -4.72 30.15 8.77
N VAL A 22 -4.81 28.94 8.22
CA VAL A 22 -3.64 28.15 7.82
C VAL A 22 -3.61 28.09 6.31
N ASP A 23 -2.49 28.48 5.73
CA ASP A 23 -2.20 28.21 4.32
C ASP A 23 -1.71 26.76 4.21
N PHE A 24 -2.63 25.85 3.90
CA PHE A 24 -2.35 24.43 3.78
C PHE A 24 -1.46 24.09 2.58
N GLN A 25 -1.44 24.94 1.55
CA GLN A 25 -0.53 24.75 0.43
C GLN A 25 0.91 25.04 0.86
N ALA A 26 1.15 26.22 1.45
CA ALA A 26 2.48 26.57 1.95
C ALA A 26 2.99 25.57 3.00
N LEU A 27 2.11 25.14 3.92
CA LEU A 27 2.46 24.13 4.91
C LEU A 27 2.84 22.77 4.27
N GLY A 28 2.10 22.34 3.25
CA GLY A 28 2.42 21.11 2.52
C GLY A 28 3.74 21.23 1.76
N ASP A 29 4.01 22.38 1.15
CA ASP A 29 5.27 22.67 0.46
C ASP A 29 6.46 22.65 1.42
N ASP A 30 6.31 23.20 2.63
CA ASP A 30 7.32 23.14 3.69
C ASP A 30 7.60 21.70 4.14
N TYR A 31 6.56 20.87 4.35
CA TYR A 31 6.74 19.46 4.68
C TYR A 31 7.43 18.69 3.55
N ARG A 32 7.03 18.96 2.31
CA ARG A 32 7.60 18.34 1.11
C ARG A 32 9.08 18.67 0.97
N ALA A 33 9.46 19.94 1.14
CA ALA A 33 10.85 20.38 1.09
C ALA A 33 11.73 19.74 2.17
N ALA A 34 11.14 19.33 3.30
CA ALA A 34 11.81 18.62 4.37
C ALA A 34 11.80 17.08 4.23
N GLY A 35 11.29 16.54 3.11
CA GLY A 35 11.17 15.09 2.89
C GLY A 35 10.07 14.41 3.73
N ARG A 36 9.19 15.17 4.39
CA ARG A 36 8.07 14.66 5.19
C ARG A 36 6.83 14.47 4.31
N LEU A 37 6.94 13.64 3.27
CA LEU A 37 5.91 13.49 2.23
C LEU A 37 4.54 13.05 2.77
N SER A 38 4.53 12.20 3.79
CA SER A 38 3.30 11.80 4.50
C SER A 38 2.56 13.02 5.09
N ASP A 39 3.28 13.94 5.70
CA ASP A 39 2.70 15.14 6.31
C ASP A 39 2.30 16.16 5.25
N ALA A 40 3.05 16.24 4.15
CA ALA A 40 2.69 17.04 2.98
C ALA A 40 1.34 16.58 2.39
N CYS A 41 1.13 15.26 2.24
CA CYS A 41 -0.13 14.68 1.77
C CYS A 41 -1.32 15.13 2.62
N GLU A 42 -1.20 15.03 3.95
CA GLU A 42 -2.26 15.44 4.87
C GLU A 42 -2.52 16.95 4.85
N ALA A 43 -1.49 17.77 4.65
CA ALA A 43 -1.66 19.21 4.51
C ALA A 43 -2.37 19.56 3.20
N TYR A 44 -1.94 19.00 2.06
CA TYR A 44 -2.54 19.27 0.76
C TYR A 44 -4.02 18.88 0.70
N GLU A 45 -4.44 17.83 1.39
CA GLU A 45 -5.86 17.46 1.48
C GLU A 45 -6.75 18.48 2.16
N LYS A 46 -6.18 19.33 3.02
CA LYS A 46 -6.90 20.41 3.68
C LYS A 46 -7.03 21.65 2.79
N ILE A 47 -6.45 21.66 1.59
CA ILE A 47 -6.63 22.74 0.61
C ILE A 47 -8.12 22.77 0.17
N PRO A 48 -8.84 23.88 0.40
CA PRO A 48 -10.27 23.97 0.07
C PRO A 48 -10.52 23.95 -1.45
N ALA A 49 -9.69 24.66 -2.21
CA ALA A 49 -9.81 24.74 -3.66
C ALA A 49 -9.43 23.39 -4.31
N GLU A 50 -10.39 22.77 -5.00
CA GLU A 50 -10.24 21.43 -5.56
C GLU A 50 -9.11 21.35 -6.60
N ASP A 51 -9.05 22.28 -7.55
CA ASP A 51 -8.01 22.27 -8.59
C ASP A 51 -6.60 22.38 -7.99
N ALA A 52 -6.45 23.27 -6.99
CA ALA A 52 -5.18 23.43 -6.29
C ALA A 52 -4.81 22.17 -5.49
N ARG A 53 -5.77 21.56 -4.80
CA ARG A 53 -5.58 20.29 -4.08
C ARG A 53 -5.14 19.18 -5.04
N ARG A 54 -5.86 19.00 -6.15
CA ARG A 54 -5.57 17.95 -7.13
C ARG A 54 -4.20 18.13 -7.78
N ALA A 55 -3.83 19.36 -8.13
CA ALA A 55 -2.50 19.65 -8.66
C ALA A 55 -1.38 19.26 -7.68
N ARG A 56 -1.53 19.60 -6.38
CA ARG A 56 -0.53 19.25 -5.36
C ARG A 56 -0.45 17.76 -5.07
N ILE A 57 -1.58 17.06 -5.05
CA ILE A 57 -1.59 15.60 -4.90
C ILE A 57 -0.98 14.91 -6.13
N ALA A 58 -1.24 15.40 -7.34
CA ALA A 58 -0.61 14.89 -8.55
C ALA A 58 0.92 15.07 -8.54
N ASP A 59 1.42 16.24 -8.14
CA ASP A 59 2.87 16.48 -8.00
C ASP A 59 3.50 15.56 -6.94
N LEU A 60 2.82 15.37 -5.80
CA LEU A 60 3.28 14.49 -4.73
C LEU A 60 3.28 13.02 -5.16
N LYS A 61 2.27 12.59 -5.93
CA LYS A 61 2.19 11.25 -6.52
C LYS A 61 3.36 11.00 -7.46
N ALA A 62 3.64 11.92 -8.38
CA ALA A 62 4.76 11.81 -9.30
C ALA A 62 6.11 11.67 -8.57
N GLN A 63 6.30 12.46 -7.50
CA GLN A 63 7.48 12.34 -6.65
C GLN A 63 7.54 10.99 -5.93
N ALA A 64 6.46 10.55 -5.30
CA ALA A 64 6.41 9.29 -4.57
C ALA A 64 6.64 8.07 -5.48
N ILE A 65 6.15 8.10 -6.73
CA ILE A 65 6.50 7.11 -7.77
C ILE A 65 8.01 7.14 -8.05
N GLY A 66 8.57 8.34 -8.27
CA GLY A 66 10.00 8.54 -8.52
C GLY A 66 10.92 8.17 -7.34
N GLU A 67 10.38 8.06 -6.13
CA GLU A 67 11.12 7.61 -4.94
C GLU A 67 10.81 6.16 -4.56
N GLY A 68 9.84 5.51 -5.21
CA GLY A 68 9.32 4.21 -4.80
C GLY A 68 8.72 4.23 -3.38
N ASP A 69 8.12 5.34 -2.96
CA ASP A 69 7.52 5.51 -1.63
C ASP A 69 6.11 4.91 -1.60
N TYR A 70 6.04 3.59 -1.34
CA TYR A 70 4.78 2.88 -1.20
C TYR A 70 3.83 3.53 -0.18
N PHE A 71 4.35 4.05 0.93
CA PHE A 71 3.52 4.52 2.04
C PHE A 71 2.70 5.75 1.62
N VAL A 72 3.33 6.70 0.94
CA VAL A 72 2.65 7.89 0.40
C VAL A 72 1.68 7.49 -0.70
N LEU A 73 2.10 6.63 -1.64
CA LEU A 73 1.26 6.18 -2.75
C LEU A 73 0.00 5.45 -2.26
N HIS A 74 0.13 4.57 -1.27
CA HIS A 74 -1.00 3.86 -0.69
C HIS A 74 -2.02 4.80 -0.05
N ARG A 75 -1.54 5.87 0.61
CA ARG A 75 -2.42 6.88 1.20
C ARG A 75 -3.15 7.70 0.14
N ILE A 76 -2.47 8.07 -0.94
CA ILE A 76 -3.08 8.78 -2.08
C ILE A 76 -4.18 7.91 -2.70
N ASP A 77 -3.87 6.64 -2.97
CA ASP A 77 -4.81 5.66 -3.53
C ASP A 77 -6.06 5.47 -2.64
N ALA A 78 -5.85 5.28 -1.33
CA ALA A 78 -6.91 5.09 -0.35
C ALA A 78 -7.85 6.31 -0.19
N ARG A 79 -7.46 7.48 -0.71
CA ARG A 79 -8.21 8.73 -0.62
C ARG A 79 -8.92 9.12 -1.92
N GLY A 80 -8.93 8.21 -2.89
CA GLY A 80 -9.73 8.33 -4.12
C GLY A 80 -8.95 8.81 -5.35
N GLU A 81 -7.68 9.15 -5.21
CA GLU A 81 -6.78 9.41 -6.34
C GLU A 81 -6.15 8.08 -6.76
N ALA A 82 -6.96 7.23 -7.39
CA ALA A 82 -6.60 5.85 -7.71
C ALA A 82 -5.32 5.78 -8.56
N LEU A 83 -4.43 4.87 -8.17
CA LEU A 83 -3.21 4.58 -8.94
C LEU A 83 -3.46 3.50 -9.97
N SER A 84 -2.95 3.70 -11.18
CA SER A 84 -2.99 2.69 -12.24
C SER A 84 -2.01 1.53 -11.95
N ALA A 85 -2.21 0.40 -12.63
CA ALA A 85 -1.27 -0.71 -12.54
C ALA A 85 0.14 -0.33 -13.05
N GLU A 86 0.22 0.57 -14.04
CA GLU A 86 1.51 1.07 -14.55
C GLU A 86 2.22 1.95 -13.51
N GLU A 87 1.48 2.80 -12.79
CA GLU A 87 2.04 3.62 -11.71
C GLU A 87 2.55 2.76 -10.55
N TRP A 88 1.80 1.72 -10.15
CA TRP A 88 2.26 0.76 -9.16
C TRP A 88 3.51 -0.01 -9.59
N ARG A 89 3.59 -0.39 -10.87
CA ARG A 89 4.77 -1.05 -11.45
C ARG A 89 5.99 -0.14 -11.44
N ALA A 90 5.84 1.11 -11.91
CA ALA A 90 6.91 2.09 -11.89
C ALA A 90 7.44 2.34 -10.46
N ALA A 91 6.54 2.48 -9.48
CA ALA A 91 6.91 2.63 -8.08
C ALA A 91 7.64 1.38 -7.53
N CYS A 92 7.18 0.18 -7.92
CA CYS A 92 7.82 -1.08 -7.53
C CYS A 92 9.26 -1.17 -8.04
N GLU A 93 9.46 -0.94 -9.33
CA GLU A 93 10.78 -0.94 -9.98
C GLU A 93 11.71 0.09 -9.34
N LYS A 94 11.20 1.28 -9.06
CA LYS A 94 11.97 2.34 -8.43
C LYS A 94 12.37 2.00 -7.00
N ALA A 95 11.45 1.46 -6.20
CA ALA A 95 11.73 1.00 -4.84
C ALA A 95 12.79 -0.12 -4.85
N ARG A 96 12.67 -1.08 -5.78
CA ARG A 96 13.62 -2.18 -5.96
C ARG A 96 15.02 -1.67 -6.32
N ALA A 97 15.11 -0.77 -7.30
CA ALA A 97 16.39 -0.17 -7.73
C ALA A 97 17.09 0.62 -6.62
N GLN A 98 16.34 1.13 -5.64
CA GLN A 98 16.87 1.84 -4.47
C GLN A 98 17.11 0.93 -3.25
N GLY A 99 16.93 -0.40 -3.38
CA GLY A 99 17.09 -1.33 -2.26
C GLY A 99 15.96 -1.28 -1.23
N LYS A 100 14.86 -0.59 -1.50
CA LYS A 100 13.67 -0.50 -0.63
C LYS A 100 12.78 -1.72 -0.82
N LEU A 101 13.33 -2.92 -0.62
CA LEU A 101 12.68 -4.19 -0.97
C LEU A 101 11.30 -4.39 -0.30
N ARG A 102 11.13 -3.92 0.95
CA ARG A 102 9.81 -3.97 1.62
C ARG A 102 8.75 -3.10 0.93
N TYR A 103 9.15 -1.98 0.33
CA TYR A 103 8.21 -1.12 -0.41
C TYR A 103 7.91 -1.71 -1.79
N ALA A 104 8.94 -2.23 -2.47
CA ALA A 104 8.75 -2.99 -3.72
C ALA A 104 7.77 -4.16 -3.52
N HIS A 105 7.96 -4.94 -2.46
CA HIS A 105 7.10 -6.08 -2.13
C HIS A 105 5.63 -5.64 -1.95
N LYS A 106 5.40 -4.55 -1.22
CA LYS A 106 4.04 -4.02 -1.05
C LYS A 106 3.44 -3.52 -2.36
N CYS A 107 4.23 -2.93 -3.25
CA CYS A 107 3.76 -2.58 -4.60
C CYS A 107 3.41 -3.83 -5.42
N ALA A 108 4.22 -4.89 -5.36
CA ALA A 108 3.95 -6.16 -6.05
C ALA A 108 2.63 -6.81 -5.59
N LEU A 109 2.32 -6.75 -4.29
CA LEU A 109 1.01 -7.16 -3.77
C LEU A 109 -0.16 -6.34 -4.35
N ARG A 110 0.03 -5.04 -4.62
CA ARG A 110 -1.01 -4.21 -5.28
C ARG A 110 -1.20 -4.58 -6.74
N LEU A 111 -0.15 -5.06 -7.40
CA LEU A 111 -0.19 -5.53 -8.79
C LEU A 111 -0.79 -6.92 -8.94
N ALA A 112 -0.96 -7.66 -7.84
CA ALA A 112 -1.33 -9.08 -7.86
C ALA A 112 -0.42 -9.91 -8.78
N ASP A 113 0.88 -9.63 -8.75
CA ASP A 113 1.90 -10.35 -9.53
C ASP A 113 2.61 -11.38 -8.64
N PRO A 114 2.18 -12.65 -8.65
CA PRO A 114 2.69 -13.68 -7.74
C PRO A 114 4.17 -13.99 -7.98
N ALA A 115 4.65 -13.87 -9.23
CA ALA A 115 6.05 -14.13 -9.57
C ALA A 115 6.96 -13.05 -8.96
N LEU A 116 6.56 -11.78 -9.10
CA LEU A 116 7.29 -10.65 -8.52
C LEU A 116 7.23 -10.65 -6.99
N VAL A 117 6.10 -11.06 -6.39
CA VAL A 117 5.99 -11.24 -4.93
C VAL A 117 6.98 -12.30 -4.46
N ALA A 118 7.00 -13.49 -5.08
CA ALA A 118 7.90 -14.57 -4.70
C ALA A 118 9.38 -14.17 -4.80
N GLU A 119 9.76 -13.47 -5.87
CA GLU A 119 11.13 -12.94 -6.06
C GLU A 119 11.51 -11.99 -4.91
N LEU A 120 10.60 -11.08 -4.53
CA LEU A 120 10.85 -10.09 -3.49
C LEU A 120 10.82 -10.70 -2.08
N GLU A 121 9.99 -11.71 -1.83
CA GLU A 121 9.99 -12.48 -0.58
C GLU A 121 11.29 -13.23 -0.38
N GLU A 122 11.81 -13.88 -1.42
CA GLU A 122 13.11 -14.54 -1.40
C GLU A 122 14.23 -13.53 -1.11
N ALA A 123 14.24 -12.39 -1.81
CA ALA A 123 15.20 -11.32 -1.57
C ALA A 123 15.11 -10.70 -0.17
N LEU A 124 13.92 -10.76 0.46
CA LEU A 124 13.69 -10.31 1.84
C LEU A 124 13.99 -11.39 2.89
N GLY A 125 14.24 -12.64 2.49
CA GLY A 125 14.39 -13.78 3.40
C GLY A 125 13.10 -14.15 4.12
N ILE A 126 11.94 -13.84 3.54
CA ILE A 126 10.63 -14.25 4.07
C ILE A 126 10.45 -15.72 3.68
N ALA A 127 10.46 -16.61 4.67
CA ALA A 127 10.18 -18.03 4.43
C ALA A 127 8.77 -18.17 3.86
N ARG A 128 8.64 -18.84 2.70
CA ARG A 128 7.32 -19.21 2.20
C ARG A 128 6.68 -20.13 3.24
N PRO A 129 5.39 -19.95 3.58
CA PRO A 129 4.65 -20.96 4.30
C PRO A 129 4.82 -22.28 3.53
N LEU A 130 5.25 -23.34 4.24
CA LEU A 130 5.21 -24.68 3.67
C LEU A 130 3.76 -24.91 3.24
N GLU A 131 3.53 -25.13 1.95
CA GLU A 131 2.22 -25.60 1.50
C GLU A 131 1.92 -26.85 2.30
N ALA A 132 0.78 -26.87 2.98
CA ALA A 132 0.32 -28.09 3.62
C ALA A 132 0.17 -29.11 2.50
N ASP A 133 0.97 -30.17 2.53
CA ASP A 133 0.81 -31.30 1.63
C ASP A 133 -0.66 -31.71 1.70
N GLU A 134 -1.41 -31.42 0.64
CA GLU A 134 -2.72 -32.03 0.41
C GLU A 134 -2.43 -33.49 0.12
N ASP A 135 -2.24 -34.27 1.17
CA ASP A 135 -2.29 -35.73 1.16
C ASP A 135 -3.75 -36.14 0.88
N GLN A 136 -4.22 -35.89 -0.34
CA GLN A 136 -5.37 -36.56 -0.90
C GLN A 136 -4.90 -37.95 -1.29
N GLY A 137 -4.88 -38.83 -0.29
CA GLY A 137 -4.82 -40.27 -0.48
C GLY A 137 -5.94 -40.70 -1.42
N ALA A 138 -5.56 -40.94 -2.66
CA ALA A 138 -6.32 -41.75 -3.59
C ALA A 138 -6.39 -43.17 -3.03
N ASP A 139 -7.59 -43.61 -2.66
CA ASP A 139 -7.94 -45.01 -2.88
C ASP A 139 -9.37 -45.11 -3.42
N ALA A 140 -9.45 -45.37 -4.71
CA ALA A 140 -10.64 -45.78 -5.39
C ALA A 140 -10.54 -47.30 -5.60
N ALA A 141 -11.43 -48.05 -4.98
CA ALA A 141 -11.76 -49.40 -5.43
C ALA A 141 -13.27 -49.62 -5.29
N ALA A 142 -13.93 -49.67 -6.44
CA ALA A 142 -15.29 -50.13 -6.63
C ALA A 142 -15.36 -51.66 -6.60
N GLU A 143 -16.49 -52.23 -6.15
CA GLU A 143 -17.44 -53.04 -6.95
C GLU A 143 -18.27 -54.03 -6.10
N ASP A 144 -19.59 -53.90 -6.27
CA ASP A 144 -20.63 -54.92 -6.48
C ASP A 144 -20.85 -56.13 -5.54
N GLY A 145 -22.12 -56.29 -5.13
CA GLY A 145 -22.74 -57.61 -4.83
C GLY A 145 -23.82 -57.63 -3.73
N ASP A 146 -25.08 -57.78 -4.13
CA ASP A 146 -26.35 -57.85 -3.34
C ASP A 146 -26.49 -59.13 -2.43
N PRO A 147 -27.57 -59.38 -1.64
CA PRO A 147 -27.60 -59.82 -0.22
C PRO A 147 -28.12 -61.31 -0.09
N PRO A 148 -28.82 -61.84 0.97
CA PRO A 148 -29.03 -61.58 2.41
C PRO A 148 -28.66 -62.86 3.26
N PRO A 149 -29.18 -63.24 4.48
CA PRO A 149 -30.61 -63.41 4.83
C PRO A 149 -31.06 -62.94 6.24
N SER A 150 -32.37 -62.79 6.35
CA SER A 150 -33.17 -62.59 7.56
C SER A 150 -32.84 -63.56 8.70
N THR A 151 -32.88 -63.07 9.95
CA THR A 151 -33.29 -63.89 11.09
C THR A 151 -34.20 -63.09 12.02
N ASP A 152 -35.41 -63.65 12.19
CA ASP A 152 -36.40 -63.37 13.21
C ASP A 152 -35.82 -63.60 14.62
N SER A 153 -36.23 -62.79 15.60
CA SER A 153 -36.48 -63.17 17.01
C SER A 153 -37.09 -62.00 17.80
#